data_AF-Q210U2-F1
#
_entry.id   AF-Q210U2-F1
#
_cell.length_a   1.000
_cell.length_b   1.000
_cell.length_c   1.000
_cell.angle_alpha   90.00
_cell.angle_beta   90.00
_cell.angle_gamma   90.00
#
_symmetry.space_group_name_H-M   'P 1'
#
loop_
_entity.id
_entity.type
_entity.pdbx_description
1 polymer ?
#
loop_
_entity_poly.entity_id
_entity_poly.type
_entity_poly.pdbx_seq_one_letter_code
_entity_poly.pdbx_strand_id
1 'polypeptide(L)'
;MARADTLTELQPHMKGHPMAQIGTFKRTKTGFSGRIRTLAFDADLVLVPIDKSDAENAPDYRIHLANDAGAEVGPEVGAGCKRTGEKAGDYISLQLDDPSFAQPIRANLFQADDNGAEFNLLWNRPPRRREAA
;
A
#
# COMPACT_ATOMS: atom_id res chain seq x y z
N MET A 1 40.65 -2.59 29.91
CA MET A 1 40.82 -1.31 29.20
C MET A 1 40.34 -1.53 27.76
N ALA A 2 39.16 -0.98 27.42
CA ALA A 2 38.55 -0.79 26.08
C ALA A 2 38.36 -2.05 25.18
N ARG A 3 37.36 -2.19 24.30
CA ARG A 3 36.04 -1.60 23.98
C ARG A 3 35.49 -2.49 22.84
N ALA A 4 34.18 -2.79 22.84
CA ALA A 4 33.31 -3.17 21.70
C ALA A 4 33.74 -4.43 20.88
N ASP A 5 32.89 -5.24 20.25
CA ASP A 5 31.57 -5.05 19.66
C ASP A 5 30.81 -6.39 19.75
N THR A 6 29.61 -6.36 20.32
CA THR A 6 28.62 -7.42 20.21
C THR A 6 28.02 -7.36 18.81
N LEU A 7 28.51 -8.20 17.90
CA LEU A 7 27.88 -8.43 16.60
C LEU A 7 27.64 -9.92 16.40
N THR A 8 26.47 -10.21 15.83
CA THR A 8 26.04 -11.49 15.28
C THR A 8 25.32 -12.43 16.27
N GLU A 9 24.22 -11.94 16.85
CA GLU A 9 23.12 -12.85 17.18
C GLU A 9 22.25 -13.05 15.93
N LEU A 10 22.44 -14.21 15.33
CA LEU A 10 21.77 -14.71 14.13
C LEU A 10 20.26 -14.79 14.37
N GLN A 11 19.49 -13.92 13.71
CA GLN A 11 18.04 -13.95 13.69
C GLN A 11 17.53 -15.26 13.05
N PRO A 12 16.76 -16.10 13.77
CA PRO A 12 16.27 -17.37 13.23
C PRO A 12 14.82 -17.22 12.74
N HIS A 13 14.61 -17.09 11.42
CA HIS A 13 13.60 -17.77 10.59
C HIS A 13 13.39 -17.04 9.24
N MET A 14 13.55 -17.76 8.11
CA MET A 14 13.49 -17.20 6.75
C MET A 14 12.06 -17.12 6.16
N LYS A 15 11.89 -16.24 5.15
CA LYS A 15 10.91 -16.24 4.01
C LYS A 15 9.82 -15.16 4.00
N GLY A 16 10.23 -13.90 3.90
CA GLY A 16 9.41 -12.81 3.35
C GLY A 16 10.36 -11.84 2.67
N HIS A 17 10.18 -11.54 1.38
CA HIS A 17 10.91 -10.41 0.80
C HIS A 17 10.55 -9.17 1.62
N PRO A 18 11.52 -8.33 2.05
CA PRO A 18 11.18 -7.07 2.70
C PRO A 18 10.21 -6.34 1.78
N MET A 19 8.98 -6.13 2.25
CA MET A 19 7.96 -5.43 1.48
C MET A 19 8.50 -4.04 1.21
N ALA A 20 8.74 -3.73 -0.07
CA ALA A 20 9.34 -2.46 -0.42
C ALA A 20 8.31 -1.36 -0.14
N GLN A 21 8.67 -0.38 0.69
CA GLN A 21 7.85 0.82 0.83
C GLN A 21 7.93 1.61 -0.47
N ILE A 22 6.77 1.76 -1.12
CA ILE A 22 6.65 2.45 -2.41
C ILE A 22 5.86 3.75 -2.29
N GLY A 23 5.39 4.12 -1.10
CA GLY A 23 4.66 5.36 -0.90
C GLY A 23 4.35 5.66 0.55
N THR A 24 3.91 6.89 0.77
CA THR A 24 3.49 7.40 2.08
C THR A 24 2.19 8.17 1.90
N PHE A 25 1.25 7.94 2.82
CA PHE A 25 -0.08 8.53 2.81
C PHE A 25 -0.39 9.14 4.16
N LYS A 26 -1.35 10.04 4.15
CA LYS A 26 -1.95 10.66 5.33
C LYS A 26 -3.44 10.43 5.32
N ARG A 27 -4.00 10.26 6.50
CA ARG A 27 -5.45 10.23 6.68
C ARG A 27 -6.03 11.61 6.43
N THR A 28 -7.08 11.69 5.62
CA THR A 28 -7.85 12.91 5.38
C THR A 28 -9.19 12.83 6.13
N LYS A 29 -10.03 13.86 5.99
CA LYS A 29 -11.36 13.88 6.63
C LYS A 29 -12.24 12.70 6.20
N THR A 30 -12.10 12.24 4.96
CA THR A 30 -12.99 11.22 4.37
C THR A 30 -12.23 9.96 3.92
N GLY A 31 -10.93 10.05 3.66
CA GLY A 31 -10.16 8.91 3.15
C GLY A 31 -8.67 9.08 3.38
N PHE A 32 -7.88 8.93 2.33
CA PHE A 32 -6.43 9.04 2.39
C PHE A 32 -5.89 9.81 1.19
N SER A 33 -4.80 10.54 1.38
CA SER A 33 -4.04 11.15 0.29
C SER A 33 -2.57 10.88 0.49
N GLY A 34 -1.83 10.70 -0.60
CA GLY A 34 -0.42 10.37 -0.51
C GLY A 34 0.22 10.27 -1.86
N ARG A 35 1.46 9.80 -1.85
CA ARG A 35 2.29 9.70 -3.04
C ARG A 35 2.92 8.34 -3.15
N ILE A 36 2.93 7.81 -4.35
CA ILE A 36 3.69 6.61 -4.71
C ILE A 36 4.92 7.05 -5.48
N ARG A 37 6.07 6.52 -5.10
CA ARG A 37 7.37 6.76 -5.74
C ARG A 37 8.10 5.43 -5.91
N THR A 38 8.30 5.04 -7.16
CA THR A 38 9.13 3.90 -7.57
C THR A 38 10.17 4.36 -8.58
N LEU A 39 11.01 3.45 -9.07
CA LEU A 39 12.01 3.78 -10.10
C LEU A 39 11.41 4.31 -11.41
N ALA A 40 10.19 3.87 -11.77
CA ALA A 40 9.57 4.18 -13.06
C ALA A 40 8.24 4.95 -12.95
N PHE A 41 7.73 5.15 -11.73
CA PHE A 41 6.41 5.72 -11.51
C PHE A 41 6.42 6.65 -10.31
N ASP A 42 5.86 7.85 -10.47
CA ASP A 42 5.71 8.84 -9.41
C ASP A 42 4.37 9.56 -9.58
N ALA A 43 3.45 9.39 -8.62
CA ALA A 43 2.12 9.97 -8.71
C ALA A 43 1.52 10.24 -7.32
N ASP A 44 0.79 11.35 -7.23
CA ASP A 44 -0.06 11.67 -6.09
C ASP A 44 -1.42 10.98 -6.28
N LEU A 45 -1.90 10.32 -5.22
CA LEU A 45 -3.12 9.53 -5.21
C LEU A 45 -4.05 9.95 -4.08
N VAL A 46 -5.35 9.78 -4.32
CA VAL A 46 -6.40 9.90 -3.31
C VAL A 46 -7.23 8.63 -3.23
N LEU A 47 -7.48 8.17 -2.01
CA LEU A 47 -8.40 7.07 -1.71
C LEU A 47 -9.72 7.69 -1.24
N VAL A 48 -10.76 7.52 -2.03
CA VAL A 48 -12.11 8.03 -1.74
C VAL A 48 -12.96 6.86 -1.25
N PRO A 49 -13.56 6.94 -0.04
CA PRO A 49 -14.45 5.88 0.42
C PRO A 49 -15.65 5.79 -0.52
N ILE A 50 -16.14 4.58 -0.72
CA ILE A 50 -17.44 4.40 -1.37
C ILE A 50 -18.43 3.86 -0.36
N ASP A 51 -19.67 4.35 -0.45
CA ASP A 51 -20.77 3.73 0.28
C ASP A 51 -20.88 2.28 -0.18
N LYS A 52 -20.87 1.37 0.80
CA LYS A 52 -20.96 -0.06 0.54
C LYS A 52 -22.28 -0.32 -0.18
N SER A 53 -22.20 -0.55 -1.49
CA SER A 53 -23.28 -1.20 -2.20
C SER A 53 -23.44 -2.61 -1.63
N ASP A 54 -24.66 -3.15 -1.61
CA ASP A 54 -25.03 -4.45 -1.03
C ASP A 54 -24.29 -5.68 -1.61
N ALA A 55 -23.28 -5.48 -2.46
CA ALA A 55 -22.45 -6.53 -3.01
C ALA A 55 -21.34 -6.91 -2.02
N GLU A 56 -21.31 -8.19 -1.65
CA GLU A 56 -20.35 -8.81 -0.71
C GLU A 56 -18.87 -8.59 -1.08
N ASN A 57 -18.58 -8.22 -2.33
CA ASN A 57 -17.23 -7.98 -2.85
C ASN A 57 -16.98 -6.54 -3.32
N ALA A 58 -17.83 -5.58 -2.93
CA ALA A 58 -17.60 -4.18 -3.26
C ALA A 58 -16.30 -3.67 -2.61
N PRO A 59 -15.49 -2.85 -3.31
CA PRO A 59 -14.34 -2.21 -2.69
C PRO A 59 -14.78 -1.22 -1.60
N ASP A 60 -13.91 -0.95 -0.62
CA ASP A 60 -14.17 0.07 0.40
C ASP A 60 -13.72 1.46 -0.06
N TYR A 61 -12.77 1.51 -1.01
CA TYR A 61 -12.20 2.73 -1.55
C TYR A 61 -12.02 2.63 -3.06
N ARG A 62 -12.25 3.75 -3.75
CA ARG A 62 -11.74 3.99 -5.11
C ARG A 62 -10.46 4.81 -5.05
N ILE A 63 -9.49 4.46 -5.89
CA ILE A 63 -8.20 5.12 -5.94
C ILE A 63 -8.14 5.95 -7.21
N HIS A 64 -7.81 7.22 -7.06
CA HIS A 64 -7.74 8.15 -8.18
C HIS A 64 -6.41 8.89 -8.18
N LEU A 65 -5.99 9.34 -9.36
CA LEU A 65 -4.94 10.35 -9.47
C LEU A 65 -5.40 11.64 -8.78
N ALA A 66 -4.52 12.24 -7.98
CA ALA A 66 -4.73 13.58 -7.49
C ALA A 66 -4.45 14.58 -8.62
N ASN A 67 -5.27 15.63 -8.73
CA ASN A 67 -4.97 16.75 -9.63
C ASN A 67 -4.22 17.86 -8.87
N ASP A 68 -3.40 18.65 -9.59
CA ASP A 68 -2.63 19.76 -9.02
C ASP A 68 -3.49 20.85 -8.34
N ALA A 69 -4.79 20.88 -8.62
CA ALA A 69 -5.73 21.87 -8.08
C ALA A 69 -6.47 21.42 -6.80
N GLY A 70 -6.24 20.21 -6.31
CA GLY A 70 -6.78 19.72 -5.02
C GLY A 70 -8.31 19.64 -4.91
N ALA A 71 -9.05 19.90 -6.00
CA ALA A 71 -10.51 20.01 -6.01
C ALA A 71 -11.20 18.95 -6.88
N GLU A 72 -10.51 18.32 -7.83
CA GLU A 72 -11.13 17.29 -8.68
C GLU A 72 -10.37 15.97 -8.56
N VAL A 73 -11.14 14.92 -8.30
CA VAL A 73 -10.64 13.56 -8.30
C VAL A 73 -10.36 13.18 -9.75
N GLY A 74 -9.10 12.85 -10.07
CA GLY A 74 -8.69 12.45 -11.41
C GLY A 74 -9.25 11.08 -11.84
N PRO A 75 -8.77 10.51 -12.95
CA PRO A 75 -9.21 9.18 -13.38
C PRO A 75 -8.97 8.13 -12.30
N GLU A 76 -9.88 7.15 -12.23
CA GLU A 76 -9.74 5.99 -11.35
C GLU A 76 -8.60 5.11 -11.85
N VAL A 77 -7.70 4.73 -10.95
CA VAL A 77 -6.48 3.93 -11.24
C VAL A 77 -6.39 2.71 -10.33
N GLY A 78 -7.44 2.40 -9.58
CA GLY A 78 -7.46 1.24 -8.72
C GLY A 78 -8.54 1.25 -7.64
N ALA A 79 -8.46 0.25 -6.77
CA ALA A 79 -9.39 0.04 -5.68
C ALA A 79 -8.67 -0.38 -4.39
N GLY A 80 -9.30 -0.06 -3.26
CA GLY A 80 -8.85 -0.45 -1.93
C GLY A 80 -9.93 -1.20 -1.16
N CYS A 81 -9.55 -2.27 -0.46
CA CYS A 81 -10.42 -2.99 0.45
C CYS A 81 -9.83 -2.99 1.86
N LYS A 82 -10.65 -2.73 2.87
CA LYS A 82 -10.27 -2.92 4.27
C LYS A 82 -10.11 -4.41 4.52
N ARG A 83 -9.03 -4.75 5.24
CA ARG A 83 -8.68 -6.12 5.62
C ARG A 83 -8.16 -6.09 7.04
N THR A 84 -8.34 -7.20 7.74
CA THR A 84 -7.79 -7.44 9.07
C THR A 84 -6.99 -8.71 9.00
N GLY A 85 -5.69 -8.62 9.32
CA GLY A 85 -4.79 -9.76 9.34
C GLY A 85 -4.49 -10.16 10.78
N GLU A 86 -4.48 -11.47 11.06
CA GLU A 86 -4.25 -11.99 12.43
C GLU A 86 -2.99 -11.43 13.10
N LYS A 87 -1.93 -11.19 12.32
CA LYS A 87 -0.64 -10.66 12.81
C LYS A 87 -0.40 -9.19 12.48
N ALA A 88 -1.17 -8.64 11.55
CA ALA A 88 -0.92 -7.32 10.96
C ALA A 88 -1.93 -6.26 11.41
N GLY A 89 -2.99 -6.67 12.10
CA GLY A 89 -4.08 -5.78 12.48
C GLY A 89 -4.87 -5.29 11.26
N ASP A 90 -5.45 -4.10 11.37
CA ASP A 90 -6.23 -3.48 10.31
C ASP A 90 -5.33 -2.79 9.27
N TYR A 91 -5.62 -3.04 8.00
CA TYR A 91 -4.92 -2.44 6.88
C TYR A 91 -5.83 -2.29 5.67
N ILE A 92 -5.38 -1.54 4.67
CA ILE A 92 -6.08 -1.43 3.39
C ILE A 92 -5.25 -2.15 2.34
N SER A 93 -5.85 -3.16 1.70
CA SER A 93 -5.27 -3.82 0.54
C SER A 93 -5.60 -2.99 -0.70
N LEU A 94 -4.58 -2.49 -1.39
CA LEU A 94 -4.70 -1.71 -2.61
C LEU A 94 -4.34 -2.58 -3.83
N GLN A 95 -5.12 -2.42 -4.89
CA GLN A 95 -4.77 -2.88 -6.24
C GLN A 95 -4.82 -1.68 -7.17
N LEU A 96 -3.68 -1.34 -7.76
CA LEU A 96 -3.55 -0.32 -8.79
C LEU A 96 -3.49 -1.01 -10.15
N ASP A 97 -4.33 -0.57 -11.06
CA ASP A 97 -4.47 -1.14 -12.39
C ASP A 97 -4.57 0.00 -13.39
N ASP A 98 -3.44 0.33 -14.01
CA ASP A 98 -3.32 1.37 -15.02
C ASP A 98 -2.80 0.73 -16.32
N PRO A 99 -3.25 1.17 -17.50
CA PRO A 99 -2.80 0.62 -18.78
C PRO A 99 -1.27 0.65 -19.01
N SER A 100 -0.53 1.52 -18.31
CA SER A 100 0.94 1.54 -18.36
C SER A 100 1.59 0.38 -17.60
N PHE A 101 0.85 -0.32 -16.73
CA PHE A 101 1.34 -1.44 -15.96
C PHE A 101 1.14 -2.74 -16.73
N ALA A 102 2.21 -3.53 -16.88
CA ALA A 102 2.12 -4.87 -17.47
C ALA A 102 1.26 -5.84 -16.62
N GLN A 103 1.12 -5.55 -15.32
CA GLN A 103 0.28 -6.28 -14.38
C GLN A 103 -0.16 -5.35 -13.24
N PRO A 104 -1.31 -5.59 -12.60
CA PRO A 104 -1.74 -4.79 -11.46
C PRO A 104 -0.70 -4.76 -10.33
N ILE A 105 -0.48 -3.60 -9.74
CA ILE A 105 0.38 -3.43 -8.57
C ILE A 105 -0.46 -3.67 -7.32
N ARG A 106 -0.06 -4.66 -6.50
CA ARG A 106 -0.71 -4.96 -5.22
C ARG A 106 0.14 -4.47 -4.07
N ALA A 107 -0.44 -3.66 -3.20
CA ALA A 107 0.25 -3.10 -2.05
C ALA A 107 -0.68 -3.02 -0.84
N ASN A 108 -0.12 -2.95 0.35
CA ASN A 108 -0.87 -2.82 1.60
C ASN A 108 -0.52 -1.51 2.26
N LEU A 109 -1.56 -0.75 2.65
CA LEU A 109 -1.42 0.49 3.39
C LEU A 109 -1.56 0.20 4.89
N PHE A 110 -0.48 0.39 5.62
CA PHE A 110 -0.40 0.19 7.07
C PHE A 110 -0.21 1.51 7.79
N GLN A 111 -0.79 1.62 8.98
CA GLN A 111 -0.51 2.73 9.89
C GLN A 111 0.97 2.72 10.28
N ALA A 112 1.61 3.88 10.22
CA ALA A 112 3.04 4.06 10.47
C ALA A 112 3.34 4.74 11.81
N ASP A 113 2.39 5.52 12.33
CA ASP A 113 2.51 6.26 13.59
C ASP A 113 1.45 5.82 14.61
N ASP A 114 1.69 6.08 15.89
CA ASP A 114 0.73 5.73 16.95
C ASP A 114 -0.56 6.58 16.89
N ASN A 115 -0.49 7.77 16.30
CA ASN A 115 -1.63 8.70 16.19
C ASN A 115 -2.55 8.39 15.00
N GLY A 116 -2.18 7.46 14.12
CA GLY A 116 -2.98 7.06 12.97
C GLY A 116 -3.13 8.14 11.91
N ALA A 117 -2.18 9.07 11.84
CA ALA A 117 -2.14 10.13 10.85
C ALA A 117 -1.33 9.73 9.61
N GLU A 118 -0.28 8.91 9.78
CA GLU A 118 0.66 8.54 8.74
C GLU A 118 0.57 7.05 8.39
N PHE A 119 0.73 6.76 7.11
CA PHE A 119 0.58 5.42 6.57
C PHE A 119 1.67 5.11 5.56
N ASN A 120 2.20 3.90 5.61
CA ASN A 120 3.19 3.39 4.65
C ASN A 120 2.53 2.43 3.68
N LEU A 121 2.75 2.66 2.39
CA LEU A 121 2.32 1.76 1.33
C LEU A 121 3.42 0.76 1.00
N LEU A 122 3.17 -0.49 1.34
CA LEU A 122 4.14 -1.57 1.22
C LEU A 122 3.78 -2.49 0.06
N TRP A 123 4.67 -2.61 -0.92
CA TRP A 123 4.47 -3.41 -2.12
C TRP A 123 4.58 -4.91 -1.85
N ASN A 124 3.57 -5.66 -2.29
CA ASN A 124 3.59 -7.13 -2.30
C ASN A 124 4.03 -7.61 -3.68
N ARG A 125 5.28 -8.07 -3.77
CA ARG A 125 5.75 -8.69 -5.01
C ARG A 125 4.97 -10.00 -5.24
N PRO A 126 4.31 -10.19 -6.39
CA PRO A 126 3.68 -11.46 -6.70
C PRO A 126 4.72 -12.58 -6.62
N PRO A 127 4.42 -13.71 -5.96
CA PRO A 127 5.32 -14.85 -6.00
C PRO A 127 5.52 -15.24 -7.46
N ARG A 128 6.77 -15.42 -7.87
CA ARG A 128 7.11 -15.87 -9.22
C ARG A 128 6.38 -17.20 -9.43
N ARG A 129 5.35 -17.23 -10.28
CA ARG A 129 4.67 -18.48 -10.65
C ARG A 129 5.76 -19.38 -11.22
N ARG A 130 6.08 -20.48 -10.54
CA ARG A 130 6.84 -21.56 -11.18
C ARG A 130 5.97 -22.00 -12.35
N GLU A 131 6.45 -21.79 -13.58
CA GLU A 131 5.90 -22.48 -14.73
C GLU A 131 5.93 -23.97 -14.41
N ALA A 132 4.75 -24.58 -14.34
CA ALA A 132 4.66 -26.03 -14.39
C ALA A 132 5.07 -26.40 -15.83
N ALA A 133 6.26 -26.96 -15.94
CA ALA A 133 6.77 -27.56 -17.17
C ALA A 133 5.94 -28.79 -17.55
#